data_AF-A0A821GXZ7-F1
#
_entry.id   AF-A0A821GXZ7-F1
#
_cell.length_a   1.000
_cell.length_b   1.000
_cell.length_c   1.000
_cell.angle_alpha   90.00
_cell.angle_beta   90.00
_cell.angle_gamma   90.00
#
_symmetry.space_group_name_H-M   'P 1'
#
loop_
_entity.id
_entity.type
_entity.pdbx_description
1 polymer ?
#
loop_
_entity_poly.entity_id
_entity_poly.type
_entity_poly.pdbx_seq_one_letter_code
_entity_poly.pdbx_strand_id
1 'polypeptide(L)'
;LDTATTWVINFSDQNLAFILPDTGYDVWLGNVRGNYYSRAHVKYNPDYDEEFWDFSWDEMAKDDLPSMINYILNVTKYTQIGYIGHQKTPLRYLDTDSKELECYWHKLFGRNEFLPTSPVLQWLGKYACGEFFFDRLICENVLFIIGEPDKKNMNSSRIPVYTSHGPSETSVKNMVHFMQCGRSNQFQAYNYGSPEKNELHYNQTSPPLYSIRPMTVPTALF
;
A
#
# COMPACT_ATOMS: atom_id res chain seq x y z
N LEU A 1 -0.22 2.82 -2.00
CA LEU A 1 0.19 2.32 -0.67
C LEU A 1 -0.39 3.25 0.36
N ASP A 2 -1.11 2.71 1.33
CA ASP A 2 -1.88 3.53 2.24
C ASP A 2 -2.06 2.84 3.59
N THR A 3 -2.42 3.60 4.61
CA THR A 3 -2.88 3.08 5.91
C THR A 3 -4.28 3.58 6.21
N ALA A 4 -4.84 3.10 7.33
CA ALA A 4 -6.10 3.61 7.86
C ALA A 4 -6.13 5.14 8.02
N THR A 5 -4.98 5.82 8.17
CA THR A 5 -4.95 7.28 8.39
C THR A 5 -5.53 8.06 7.22
N THR A 6 -5.44 7.57 5.98
CA THR A 6 -5.96 8.33 4.82
C THR A 6 -7.46 8.57 4.89
N TRP A 7 -8.20 7.68 5.55
CA TRP A 7 -9.64 7.85 5.73
C TRP A 7 -10.01 8.87 6.82
N VAL A 8 -9.03 9.33 7.61
CA VAL A 8 -9.20 10.26 8.75
C VAL A 8 -8.25 11.46 8.71
N ILE A 9 -7.58 11.71 7.58
CA ILE A 9 -6.47 12.68 7.50
C ILE A 9 -6.90 14.14 7.32
N ASN A 10 -8.12 14.40 6.83
CA ASN A 10 -8.70 15.74 6.70
C ASN A 10 -9.54 16.16 7.92
N PHE A 11 -10.41 17.15 7.75
CA PHE A 11 -11.41 17.54 8.76
C PHE A 11 -12.57 16.53 8.79
N SER A 12 -13.36 16.56 9.88
CA SER A 12 -14.43 15.57 10.13
C SER A 12 -15.50 15.54 9.03
N ASP A 13 -15.82 16.70 8.45
CA ASP A 13 -16.79 16.87 7.36
C ASP A 13 -16.22 16.56 5.97
N GLN A 14 -14.93 16.17 5.88
CA GLN A 14 -14.22 15.88 4.63
C GLN A 14 -13.66 14.45 4.57
N ASN A 15 -13.89 13.66 5.61
CA ASN A 15 -13.34 12.31 5.75
C ASN A 15 -14.48 11.30 5.81
N LEU A 16 -14.44 10.33 4.91
CA LEU A 16 -15.48 9.31 4.82
C LEU A 16 -15.65 8.52 6.12
N ALA A 17 -14.55 8.26 6.85
CA ALA A 17 -14.60 7.53 8.11
C ALA A 17 -15.31 8.30 9.24
N PHE A 18 -15.44 9.62 9.13
CA PHE A 18 -16.19 10.45 10.10
C PHE A 18 -17.61 10.74 9.63
N ILE A 19 -17.85 10.80 8.32
CA ILE A 19 -19.19 11.02 7.75
C ILE A 19 -20.08 9.77 7.87
N LEU A 20 -19.53 8.57 7.62
CA LEU A 20 -20.33 7.34 7.61
C LEU A 20 -20.98 7.01 8.97
N PRO A 21 -20.29 7.14 10.13
CA PRO A 21 -20.91 6.92 11.43
C PRO A 21 -22.11 7.84 11.70
N ASP A 22 -22.03 9.11 11.27
CA ASP A 22 -23.14 10.07 11.40
C ASP A 22 -24.38 9.67 10.59
N THR A 23 -24.23 8.78 9.62
CA THR A 23 -25.32 8.20 8.82
C THR A 23 -25.74 6.79 9.26
N GLY A 24 -25.21 6.30 10.38
CA GLY A 24 -25.62 5.04 11.01
C GLY A 24 -24.78 3.81 10.63
N TYR A 25 -23.60 3.98 10.03
CA TYR A 25 -22.70 2.87 9.73
C TYR A 25 -21.72 2.58 10.88
N ASP A 26 -21.46 1.29 11.11
CA ASP A 26 -20.31 0.84 11.91
C ASP A 26 -19.06 0.81 11.02
N VAL A 27 -18.07 1.66 11.32
CA VAL A 27 -16.90 1.88 10.46
C VAL A 27 -15.66 1.20 11.01
N TRP A 28 -15.07 0.34 10.18
CA TRP A 28 -13.83 -0.36 10.47
C TRP A 28 -12.74 0.07 9.48
N LEU A 29 -11.58 0.48 9.98
CA LEU A 29 -10.44 0.90 9.16
C LEU A 29 -9.33 -0.16 9.20
N GLY A 30 -9.10 -0.82 8.07
CA GLY A 30 -8.10 -1.88 7.93
C GLY A 30 -6.68 -1.35 7.77
N ASN A 31 -5.70 -2.11 8.28
CA ASN A 31 -4.27 -1.89 8.03
C ASN A 31 -3.64 -3.19 7.52
N VAL A 32 -3.06 -3.13 6.31
CA VAL A 32 -2.38 -4.27 5.69
C VAL A 32 -0.99 -4.49 6.28
N ARG A 33 -0.49 -5.72 6.18
CA ARG A 33 0.84 -6.12 6.68
C ARG A 33 1.95 -5.18 6.23
N GLY A 34 2.87 -4.92 7.14
CA GLY A 34 4.10 -4.16 6.91
C GLY A 34 3.95 -2.64 6.98
N ASN A 35 2.74 -2.08 7.01
CA ASN A 35 2.57 -0.67 7.29
C ASN A 35 2.82 -0.36 8.78
N TYR A 36 2.97 0.91 9.15
CA TYR A 36 3.22 1.38 10.51
C TYR A 36 2.39 0.69 11.61
N TYR A 37 1.10 0.45 11.35
CA TYR A 37 0.16 -0.12 12.34
C TYR A 37 0.12 -1.66 12.33
N SER A 38 0.70 -2.30 11.32
CA SER A 38 0.66 -3.75 11.09
C SER A 38 2.08 -4.32 10.89
N ARG A 39 3.02 -3.87 11.72
CA ARG A 39 4.45 -4.25 11.68
C ARG A 39 4.82 -5.25 12.79
N ALA A 40 4.09 -6.35 12.90
CA ALA A 40 4.35 -7.41 13.88
C ALA A 40 4.06 -8.80 13.28
N HIS A 41 4.81 -9.82 13.70
CA HIS A 41 4.63 -11.19 13.25
C HIS A 41 4.91 -12.18 14.39
N VAL A 42 4.25 -13.35 14.36
CA VAL A 42 4.36 -14.37 15.42
C VAL A 42 5.72 -15.08 15.43
N LYS A 43 6.46 -15.05 14.32
CA LYS A 43 7.73 -15.76 14.13
C LYS A 43 8.91 -14.86 13.76
N TYR A 44 8.68 -13.79 13.02
CA TYR A 44 9.72 -13.01 12.36
C TYR A 44 9.77 -11.61 12.94
N ASN A 45 10.96 -11.07 13.13
CA ASN A 45 11.19 -9.71 13.58
C ASN A 45 11.30 -8.77 12.37
N PRO A 46 10.46 -7.73 12.26
CA PRO A 46 10.46 -6.82 11.11
C PRO A 46 11.77 -6.01 10.94
N ASP A 47 12.59 -5.87 11.98
CA ASP A 47 13.84 -5.11 11.92
C ASP A 47 15.05 -5.96 11.46
N TYR A 48 14.94 -7.30 11.54
CA TYR A 48 16.09 -8.19 11.33
C TYR A 48 15.83 -9.30 10.30
N ASP A 49 14.59 -9.77 10.17
CA ASP A 49 14.27 -10.93 9.35
C ASP A 49 13.70 -10.50 7.99
N GLU A 50 14.37 -10.87 6.91
CA GLU A 50 13.91 -10.55 5.54
C GLU A 50 12.57 -11.24 5.23
N GLU A 51 12.31 -12.40 5.85
CA GLU A 51 11.08 -13.17 5.70
C GLU A 51 9.84 -12.41 6.17
N PHE A 52 9.99 -11.43 7.07
CA PHE A 52 8.88 -10.55 7.44
C PHE A 52 8.37 -9.74 6.23
N TRP A 53 9.28 -9.33 5.35
CA TRP A 53 9.00 -8.45 4.21
C TRP A 53 8.77 -9.21 2.89
N ASP A 54 8.78 -10.55 2.91
CA ASP A 54 8.57 -11.38 1.71
C ASP A 54 7.08 -11.48 1.31
N PHE A 55 6.40 -10.34 1.16
CA PHE A 55 5.01 -10.25 0.72
C PHE A 55 4.81 -9.23 -0.40
N SER A 56 3.70 -9.35 -1.12
CA SER A 56 3.16 -8.33 -2.02
C SER A 56 1.65 -8.16 -1.79
N TRP A 57 0.97 -7.44 -2.66
CA TRP A 57 -0.49 -7.37 -2.64
C TRP A 57 -1.18 -8.73 -2.86
N ASP A 58 -0.46 -9.76 -3.35
CA ASP A 58 -0.95 -11.15 -3.39
C ASP A 58 -1.32 -11.66 -2.00
N GLU A 59 -0.39 -11.59 -1.04
CA GLU A 59 -0.62 -12.04 0.33
C GLU A 59 -1.62 -11.13 1.06
N MET A 60 -1.65 -9.83 0.76
CA MET A 60 -2.67 -8.92 1.32
C MET A 60 -4.09 -9.34 0.88
N ALA A 61 -4.27 -9.70 -0.40
CA ALA A 61 -5.56 -10.14 -0.90
C ALA A 61 -5.94 -11.54 -0.40
N LYS A 62 -4.96 -12.45 -0.31
CA LYS A 62 -5.17 -13.85 0.09
C LYS A 62 -5.41 -14.03 1.58
N ASP A 63 -4.71 -13.27 2.42
CA ASP A 63 -4.71 -13.51 3.86
C ASP A 63 -5.26 -12.31 4.66
N ASP A 64 -4.77 -11.09 4.41
CA ASP A 64 -5.11 -9.92 5.25
C ASP A 64 -6.58 -9.57 5.10
N LEU A 65 -7.07 -9.44 3.87
CA LEU A 65 -8.45 -9.06 3.59
C LEU A 65 -9.45 -10.09 4.16
N PRO A 66 -9.33 -11.40 3.91
CA PRO A 66 -10.20 -12.38 4.55
C PRO A 66 -10.11 -12.37 6.08
N SER A 67 -8.90 -12.21 6.65
CA SER A 67 -8.73 -12.17 8.11
C SER A 67 -9.43 -10.96 8.74
N MET A 68 -9.29 -9.78 8.15
CA MET A 68 -9.97 -8.56 8.59
C MET A 68 -11.50 -8.71 8.48
N ILE A 69 -12.02 -9.18 7.34
CA ILE A 69 -13.46 -9.36 7.14
C ILE A 69 -14.03 -10.38 8.13
N ASN A 70 -13.39 -11.55 8.26
CA ASN A 70 -13.85 -12.60 9.17
C ASN A 70 -13.84 -12.14 10.63
N TYR A 71 -12.83 -11.36 11.03
CA TYR A 71 -12.78 -10.77 12.36
C TYR A 71 -13.97 -9.82 12.59
N ILE A 72 -14.22 -8.90 11.65
CA ILE A 72 -15.33 -7.94 11.73
C ILE A 72 -16.68 -8.66 11.82
N LEU A 73 -16.94 -9.63 10.93
CA LEU A 73 -18.18 -10.42 10.93
C LEU A 73 -18.34 -11.20 12.24
N ASN A 74 -17.26 -11.75 12.77
CA ASN A 74 -17.30 -12.47 14.05
C ASN A 74 -17.58 -11.55 15.24
N VAL A 75 -17.01 -10.34 15.27
CA VAL A 75 -17.23 -9.39 16.37
C VAL A 75 -18.63 -8.79 16.30
N THR A 76 -19.02 -8.30 15.12
CA THR A 76 -20.28 -7.56 14.93
C THR A 76 -21.51 -8.45 14.80
N LYS A 77 -21.31 -9.73 14.45
CA LYS A 77 -22.37 -10.70 14.12
C LYS A 77 -23.19 -10.35 12.88
N TYR A 78 -22.76 -9.37 12.08
CA TYR A 78 -23.30 -9.16 10.74
C TYR A 78 -22.91 -10.32 9.82
N THR A 79 -23.69 -10.50 8.75
CA THR A 79 -23.44 -11.54 7.74
C THR A 79 -22.71 -11.01 6.51
N GLN A 80 -22.67 -9.69 6.32
CA GLN A 80 -22.06 -9.02 5.17
C GLN A 80 -21.52 -7.64 5.59
N ILE A 81 -20.59 -7.10 4.79
CA ILE A 81 -20.05 -5.74 4.95
C ILE A 81 -20.10 -4.99 3.61
N GLY A 82 -20.13 -3.66 3.67
CA GLY A 82 -19.70 -2.82 2.56
C GLY A 82 -18.17 -2.69 2.58
N TYR A 83 -17.53 -2.81 1.41
CA TYR A 83 -16.08 -2.63 1.29
C TYR A 83 -15.77 -1.42 0.40
N ILE A 84 -14.94 -0.52 0.91
CA ILE A 84 -14.47 0.67 0.18
C ILE A 84 -12.94 0.57 0.11
N GLY A 85 -12.43 0.44 -1.12
CA GLY A 85 -11.00 0.39 -1.40
C GLY A 85 -10.52 1.65 -2.08
N HIS A 86 -9.32 2.10 -1.71
CA HIS A 86 -8.60 3.18 -2.40
C HIS A 86 -7.21 2.67 -2.76
N GLN A 87 -6.84 2.77 -4.04
CA GLN A 87 -5.47 2.58 -4.50
C GLN A 87 -5.22 3.54 -5.65
N LYS A 88 -4.21 4.39 -5.50
CA LYS A 88 -3.62 5.19 -6.57
C LYS A 88 -2.11 5.09 -6.43
N THR A 89 -1.43 4.70 -7.50
CA THR A 89 0.03 4.64 -7.52
C THR A 89 0.55 4.85 -8.94
N PRO A 90 1.48 5.79 -9.15
CA PRO A 90 2.11 5.95 -10.45
C PRO A 90 3.23 4.94 -10.68
N LEU A 91 3.54 4.07 -9.70
CA LEU A 91 4.57 3.03 -9.82
C LEU A 91 4.33 2.07 -10.98
N ARG A 92 3.06 1.84 -11.37
CA ARG A 92 2.74 1.07 -12.59
C ARG A 92 3.30 1.73 -13.86
N TYR A 93 3.42 3.05 -13.87
CA TYR A 93 3.95 3.84 -14.99
C TYR A 93 5.45 4.12 -14.87
N LEU A 94 6.09 3.76 -13.75
CA LEU A 94 7.54 3.72 -13.65
C LEU A 94 8.03 2.48 -14.39
N ASP A 95 7.80 2.51 -15.70
CA ASP A 95 8.26 1.57 -16.67
C ASP A 95 9.79 1.58 -16.68
N THR A 96 10.37 0.43 -16.35
CA THR A 96 11.81 0.23 -16.37
C THR A 96 12.06 -1.02 -17.19
N ASP A 97 12.42 -0.78 -18.45
CA ASP A 97 12.49 -1.73 -19.56
C ASP A 97 13.61 -2.79 -19.41
N SER A 98 14.11 -3.05 -18.19
CA SER A 98 15.17 -4.04 -17.99
C SER A 98 15.09 -4.84 -16.69
N LYS A 99 15.35 -6.14 -16.80
CA LYS A 99 15.63 -7.04 -15.66
C LYS A 99 16.80 -6.53 -14.82
N GLU A 100 17.72 -5.77 -15.41
CA GLU A 100 18.82 -5.15 -14.67
C GLU A 100 18.30 -4.19 -13.61
N LEU A 101 17.21 -3.46 -13.86
CA LEU A 101 16.66 -2.50 -12.91
C LEU A 101 15.97 -3.16 -11.71
N GLU A 102 15.43 -4.38 -11.83
CA GLU A 102 14.98 -5.16 -10.67
C GLU A 102 16.17 -5.56 -9.79
N CYS A 103 17.31 -5.94 -10.40
CA CYS A 103 18.56 -6.17 -9.69
C CYS A 103 19.09 -4.88 -9.04
N TYR A 104 19.02 -3.73 -9.73
CA TYR A 104 19.38 -2.43 -9.14
C TYR A 104 18.43 -2.05 -8.00
N TRP A 105 17.14 -2.33 -8.12
CA TRP A 105 16.14 -2.07 -7.09
C TRP A 105 16.45 -2.84 -5.81
N HIS A 106 16.77 -4.13 -5.94
CA HIS A 106 17.23 -4.94 -4.81
C HIS A 106 18.60 -4.51 -4.27
N LYS A 107 19.50 -3.98 -5.11
CA LYS A 107 20.77 -3.40 -4.63
C LYS A 107 20.56 -2.10 -3.87
N LEU A 108 19.58 -1.28 -4.28
CA LEU A 108 19.32 0.04 -3.71
C LEU A 108 18.50 -0.03 -2.42
N PHE A 109 17.44 -0.85 -2.42
CA PHE A 109 16.47 -0.94 -1.31
C PHE A 109 16.54 -2.26 -0.55
N GLY A 110 17.35 -3.23 -0.99
CA GLY A 110 17.42 -4.54 -0.36
C GLY A 110 16.21 -5.43 -0.67
N ARG A 111 15.83 -6.26 0.29
CA ARG A 111 14.65 -7.16 0.23
C ARG A 111 13.65 -6.92 1.35
N ASN A 112 13.88 -5.90 2.15
CA ASN A 112 13.13 -5.61 3.37
C ASN A 112 12.07 -4.54 3.11
N GLU A 113 11.94 -3.61 4.05
CA GLU A 113 11.09 -2.44 4.01
C GLU A 113 11.50 -1.47 2.89
N PHE A 114 10.53 -1.06 2.08
CA PHE A 114 10.70 -0.01 1.08
C PHE A 114 10.49 1.36 1.74
N LEU A 115 11.57 2.14 1.81
CA LEU A 115 11.60 3.47 2.43
C LEU A 115 11.13 3.46 3.89
N PRO A 116 11.87 2.83 4.82
CA PRO A 116 11.48 2.77 6.23
C PRO A 116 11.31 4.18 6.81
N THR A 117 10.12 4.49 7.33
CA THR A 117 9.97 5.74 8.06
C THR A 117 10.53 5.57 9.47
N SER A 118 11.46 6.44 9.85
CA SER A 118 11.91 6.53 11.24
C SER A 118 11.09 7.60 11.97
N PRO A 119 10.92 7.51 13.30
CA PRO A 119 10.33 8.59 14.08
C PRO A 119 11.02 9.94 13.85
N VAL A 120 12.33 9.91 13.53
CA VAL A 120 13.11 11.10 13.15
C VAL A 120 12.69 11.64 11.79
N LEU A 121 12.43 10.80 10.79
CA LEU A 121 11.93 11.22 9.48
C LEU A 121 10.49 11.75 9.54
N GLN A 122 9.62 11.15 10.36
CA GLN A 122 8.27 11.68 10.60
C GLN A 122 8.31 13.04 11.33
N TRP A 123 9.20 13.16 12.32
CA TRP A 123 9.46 14.42 13.02
C TRP A 123 10.02 15.48 12.06
N LEU A 124 11.00 15.12 11.23
CA LEU A 124 11.54 16.02 10.21
C LEU A 124 10.45 16.42 9.21
N GLY A 125 9.59 15.51 8.76
CA GLY A 125 8.47 15.84 7.86
C GLY A 125 7.50 16.88 8.47
N LYS A 126 7.25 16.79 9.78
CA LYS A 126 6.39 17.73 10.51
C LYS A 126 6.97 19.16 10.58
N TYR A 127 8.28 19.31 10.73
CA TYR A 127 8.93 20.63 10.90
C TYR A 127 9.57 21.17 9.61
N ALA A 128 10.07 20.30 8.74
CA ALA A 128 10.64 20.66 7.45
C ALA A 128 9.54 21.11 6.49
N CYS A 129 8.41 20.38 6.35
CA CYS A 129 7.38 20.72 5.38
C CYS A 129 6.51 21.96 5.74
N GLY A 130 6.99 22.92 6.54
CA GLY A 130 6.21 24.03 7.08
C GLY A 130 6.79 25.45 6.97
N GLU A 131 8.08 25.64 6.67
CA GLU A 131 8.72 26.97 6.84
C GLU A 131 9.61 27.46 5.65
N PHE A 132 10.17 26.59 4.78
CA PHE A 132 11.07 27.02 3.69
C PHE A 132 10.65 26.53 2.28
N PHE A 133 10.91 27.35 1.25
CA PHE A 133 10.54 27.11 -0.16
C PHE A 133 11.09 25.78 -0.72
N PHE A 134 12.29 25.37 -0.30
CA PHE A 134 12.91 24.11 -0.73
C PHE A 134 12.22 22.87 -0.14
N ASP A 135 11.60 22.99 1.03
CA ASP A 135 10.95 21.87 1.72
C ASP A 135 9.65 21.49 1.01
N ARG A 136 8.89 22.48 0.54
CA ARG A 136 7.65 22.23 -0.21
C ARG A 136 7.90 21.44 -1.51
N LEU A 137 9.01 21.70 -2.20
CA LEU A 137 9.35 20.99 -3.44
C LEU A 137 9.67 19.51 -3.19
N ILE A 138 10.42 19.21 -2.13
CA ILE A 138 10.80 17.84 -1.75
C ILE A 138 9.56 17.08 -1.23
N CYS A 139 8.79 17.72 -0.35
CA CYS A 139 7.57 17.16 0.25
C CYS A 139 6.48 16.88 -0.82
N GLU A 140 6.33 17.75 -1.81
CA GLU A 140 5.41 17.52 -2.93
C GLU A 140 5.90 16.40 -3.87
N ASN A 141 7.21 16.27 -4.10
CA ASN A 141 7.77 15.27 -5.03
C ASN A 141 7.79 13.84 -4.47
N VAL A 142 8.00 13.65 -3.16
CA VAL A 142 7.92 12.32 -2.53
C VAL A 142 6.48 11.80 -2.54
N LEU A 143 5.50 12.65 -2.23
CA LEU A 143 4.08 12.32 -2.39
C LEU A 143 3.73 12.02 -3.86
N PHE A 144 4.37 12.73 -4.80
CA PHE A 144 4.19 12.52 -6.24
C PHE A 144 4.60 11.14 -6.73
N ILE A 145 5.71 10.58 -6.21
CA ILE A 145 6.23 9.27 -6.66
C ILE A 145 5.31 8.11 -6.26
N ILE A 146 4.53 8.23 -5.18
CA ILE A 146 3.84 7.08 -4.58
C ILE A 146 2.31 7.18 -4.69
N GLY A 147 1.74 8.38 -4.65
CA GLY A 147 0.28 8.58 -4.62
C GLY A 147 -0.29 9.48 -5.72
N GLU A 148 0.56 10.17 -6.49
CA GLU A 148 0.15 11.14 -7.53
C GLU A 148 -0.89 12.17 -7.03
N PRO A 149 -0.47 13.17 -6.21
CA PRO A 149 -1.37 14.14 -5.60
C PRO A 149 -1.92 15.11 -6.65
N ASP A 150 -3.23 15.31 -6.63
CA ASP A 150 -3.87 16.39 -7.39
C ASP A 150 -3.65 17.72 -6.66
N LYS A 151 -2.65 18.48 -7.11
CA LYS A 151 -2.27 19.77 -6.50
C LYS A 151 -3.42 20.79 -6.47
N LYS A 152 -4.43 20.67 -7.35
CA LYS A 152 -5.57 21.60 -7.38
C LYS A 152 -6.61 21.27 -6.31
N ASN A 153 -6.76 20.00 -5.99
CA ASN A 153 -7.79 19.49 -5.08
C ASN A 153 -7.25 19.15 -3.68
N MET A 154 -5.94 19.26 -3.46
CA MET A 154 -5.29 19.03 -2.17
C MET A 154 -5.30 20.27 -1.28
N ASN A 155 -5.61 20.11 0.01
CA ASN A 155 -5.53 21.19 0.98
C ASN A 155 -4.06 21.47 1.36
N SER A 156 -3.48 22.51 0.78
CA SER A 156 -2.06 22.84 0.94
C SER A 156 -1.67 23.12 2.40
N SER A 157 -2.58 23.66 3.21
CA SER A 157 -2.34 23.92 4.63
C SER A 157 -2.21 22.63 5.47
N ARG A 158 -2.64 21.49 4.94
CA ARG A 158 -2.52 20.17 5.58
C ARG A 158 -1.37 19.32 5.05
N ILE A 159 -0.54 19.83 4.14
CA ILE A 159 0.66 19.13 3.63
C ILE A 159 1.52 18.53 4.76
N PRO A 160 1.83 19.24 5.87
CA PRO A 160 2.61 18.65 6.97
C PRO A 160 1.95 17.43 7.61
N VAL A 161 0.62 17.37 7.61
CA VAL A 161 -0.14 16.21 8.11
C VAL A 161 -0.04 15.06 7.11
N TYR A 162 -0.21 15.34 5.82
CA TYR A 162 -0.11 14.32 4.77
C TYR A 162 1.28 13.69 4.71
N THR A 163 2.35 14.49 4.83
CA THR A 163 3.73 14.02 4.74
C THR A 163 4.25 13.37 6.01
N SER A 164 3.61 13.59 7.17
CA SER A 164 3.98 12.90 8.41
C SER A 164 3.34 11.51 8.52
N HIS A 165 2.24 11.27 7.81
CA HIS A 165 1.55 9.98 7.75
C HIS A 165 1.76 9.20 6.44
N GLY A 166 2.39 9.82 5.44
CA GLY A 166 2.67 9.23 4.14
C GLY A 166 4.09 9.53 3.64
N PRO A 167 4.69 8.65 2.83
CA PRO A 167 4.15 7.38 2.35
C PRO A 167 4.11 6.30 3.44
N SER A 168 3.09 5.46 3.41
CA SER A 168 2.99 4.30 4.30
C SER A 168 3.96 3.20 3.87
N GLU A 169 4.56 2.54 4.86
CA GLU A 169 5.61 1.54 4.65
C GLU A 169 5.06 0.27 4.00
N THR A 170 5.91 -0.39 3.23
CA THR A 170 5.58 -1.65 2.54
C THR A 170 6.85 -2.45 2.27
N SER A 171 6.72 -3.65 1.72
CA SER A 171 7.89 -4.42 1.27
C SER A 171 8.42 -3.95 -0.09
N VAL A 172 9.74 -4.12 -0.28
CA VAL A 172 10.37 -3.98 -1.60
C VAL A 172 9.73 -4.91 -2.63
N LYS A 173 9.35 -6.14 -2.23
CA LYS A 173 8.66 -7.12 -3.09
C LYS A 173 7.33 -6.58 -3.62
N ASN A 174 6.56 -5.86 -2.80
CA ASN A 174 5.31 -5.25 -3.26
C ASN A 174 5.54 -4.20 -4.35
N MET A 175 6.61 -3.42 -4.24
CA MET A 175 6.99 -2.42 -5.26
C MET A 175 7.44 -3.07 -6.57
N VAL A 176 8.25 -4.12 -6.47
CA VAL A 176 8.62 -4.94 -7.62
C VAL A 176 7.39 -5.53 -8.29
N HIS A 177 6.39 -5.98 -7.51
CA HIS A 177 5.16 -6.53 -8.08
C HIS A 177 4.40 -5.51 -8.94
N PHE A 178 4.23 -4.26 -8.46
CA PHE A 178 3.61 -3.21 -9.28
C PHE A 178 4.38 -2.93 -10.58
N MET A 179 5.71 -2.92 -10.52
CA MET A 179 6.56 -2.76 -11.71
C MET A 179 6.40 -3.94 -12.68
N GLN A 180 6.33 -5.17 -12.18
CA GLN A 180 6.11 -6.36 -13.00
C GLN A 180 4.79 -6.31 -13.77
N CYS A 181 3.70 -5.88 -13.12
CA CYS A 181 2.40 -5.67 -13.78
C CYS A 181 2.42 -4.56 -14.83
N GLY A 182 3.20 -3.49 -14.60
CA GLY A 182 3.45 -2.45 -15.59
C GLY A 182 4.12 -3.02 -16.85
N ARG A 183 5.21 -3.76 -16.66
CA ARG A 183 6.03 -4.36 -17.74
C ARG A 183 5.28 -5.42 -18.55
N SER A 184 4.61 -6.36 -17.89
CA SER A 184 3.88 -7.43 -18.58
C SER A 184 2.57 -6.94 -19.19
N ASN A 185 2.07 -5.78 -18.72
CA ASN A 185 0.72 -5.30 -18.95
C ASN A 185 -0.34 -6.38 -18.62
N GLN A 186 -0.04 -7.22 -17.62
CA GLN A 186 -0.90 -8.30 -17.17
C GLN A 186 -1.24 -8.11 -15.69
N PHE A 187 -2.49 -8.38 -15.36
CA PHE A 187 -2.90 -8.56 -13.98
C PHE A 187 -2.65 -10.01 -13.58
N GLN A 188 -1.58 -10.25 -12.83
CA GLN A 188 -1.05 -11.58 -12.50
C GLN A 188 -0.36 -11.56 -11.15
N ALA A 189 -0.10 -12.74 -10.60
CA ALA A 189 0.69 -12.90 -9.37
C ALA A 189 2.17 -12.54 -9.57
N TYR A 190 2.90 -12.45 -8.46
CA TYR A 190 4.32 -12.08 -8.44
C TYR A 190 5.18 -13.04 -9.28
N ASN A 191 6.04 -12.51 -10.14
CA ASN A 191 7.01 -13.33 -10.85
C ASN A 191 8.30 -13.47 -10.04
N TYR A 192 8.67 -14.69 -9.64
CA TYR A 192 9.88 -14.95 -8.85
C TYR A 192 11.17 -14.98 -9.68
N GLY A 193 11.08 -14.68 -10.98
CA GLY A 193 12.22 -14.44 -11.86
C GLY A 193 12.76 -15.69 -12.56
N SER A 194 12.34 -16.90 -12.19
CA SER A 194 12.64 -18.14 -12.92
C SER A 194 11.49 -19.15 -12.89
N PRO A 195 11.39 -20.05 -13.90
CA PRO A 195 10.40 -21.12 -13.92
C PRO A 195 10.38 -21.98 -12.66
N GLU A 196 11.56 -22.34 -12.14
CA GLU A 196 11.70 -23.22 -10.97
C GLU A 196 11.17 -22.53 -9.72
N LYS A 197 11.44 -21.23 -9.55
CA LYS A 197 10.91 -20.48 -8.41
C LYS A 197 9.41 -20.31 -8.52
N ASN A 198 8.88 -19.99 -9.70
CA ASN A 198 7.43 -19.92 -9.89
C ASN A 198 6.76 -21.27 -9.61
N GLU A 199 7.37 -22.38 -10.02
CA GLU A 199 6.87 -23.73 -9.74
C GLU A 199 6.77 -23.99 -8.23
N LEU A 200 7.78 -23.59 -7.45
CA LEU A 200 7.76 -23.72 -5.99
C LEU A 200 6.62 -22.95 -5.32
N HIS A 201 6.19 -21.82 -5.89
CA HIS A 201 5.14 -20.97 -5.31
C HIS A 201 3.74 -21.27 -5.86
N TYR A 202 3.64 -21.70 -7.12
CA TYR A 202 2.37 -21.79 -7.85
C TYR A 202 2.06 -23.17 -8.40
N ASN A 203 2.98 -24.14 -8.31
CA ASN A 203 2.91 -25.42 -9.04
C ASN A 203 2.73 -25.21 -10.57
N GLN A 204 3.30 -24.12 -11.09
CA GLN A 204 3.38 -23.81 -12.51
C GLN A 204 4.56 -22.85 -12.79
N THR A 205 5.14 -22.94 -13.98
CA THR A 205 6.39 -22.23 -14.35
C THR A 205 6.23 -20.72 -14.56
N SER A 206 5.00 -20.22 -14.68
CA SER A 206 4.68 -18.81 -14.89
C SER A 206 3.73 -18.33 -13.80
N PRO A 207 3.74 -17.04 -13.41
CA PRO A 207 2.75 -16.52 -12.48
C PRO A 207 1.32 -16.68 -13.03
N PRO A 208 0.34 -17.11 -12.20
CA PRO A 208 -1.05 -17.19 -12.62
C PRO A 208 -1.64 -15.80 -12.93
N LEU A 209 -2.47 -15.74 -13.97
CA LEU A 209 -3.21 -14.54 -14.34
C LEU A 209 -4.47 -14.41 -13.47
N TYR A 210 -4.75 -13.20 -13.03
CA TYR A 210 -5.98 -12.87 -12.32
C TYR A 210 -7.04 -12.40 -13.31
N SER A 211 -8.13 -13.17 -13.38
CA SER A 211 -9.31 -12.79 -14.17
C SER A 211 -10.31 -12.07 -13.27
N ILE A 212 -10.69 -10.85 -13.64
CA ILE A 212 -11.75 -10.10 -12.95
C ILE A 212 -13.15 -10.56 -13.36
N ARG A 213 -13.29 -11.33 -14.45
CA ARG A 213 -14.60 -11.77 -14.98
C ARG A 213 -15.45 -12.56 -13.98
N PRO A 214 -14.88 -13.42 -13.11
CA PRO A 214 -15.66 -14.15 -12.11
C PRO A 214 -16.06 -13.32 -10.88
N MET A 215 -15.62 -12.06 -10.76
CA MET A 215 -15.98 -11.21 -9.63
C MET A 215 -17.44 -10.75 -9.75
N THR A 216 -18.32 -11.34 -8.93
CA THR A 216 -19.78 -11.08 -8.96
C THR A 216 -20.23 -10.02 -7.96
N VAL A 217 -19.33 -9.52 -7.11
CA VAL A 217 -19.65 -8.50 -6.10
C VAL A 217 -20.08 -7.21 -6.82
N PRO A 218 -21.27 -6.64 -6.51
CA PRO A 218 -21.69 -5.36 -7.07
C PRO A 218 -20.64 -4.28 -6.79
N THR A 219 -20.05 -3.72 -7.84
CA THR A 219 -18.89 -2.82 -7.75
C THR A 219 -19.22 -1.48 -8.39
N ALA A 220 -18.94 -0.39 -7.66
CA ALA A 220 -18.94 0.98 -8.18
C ALA A 220 -17.49 1.47 -8.30
N LEU A 221 -17.15 2.09 -9.44
CA LEU A 221 -15.82 2.66 -9.71
C LEU A 221 -15.96 4.17 -9.93
N PHE A 222 -15.01 4.93 -9.39
CA PHE A 222 -14.98 6.39 -9.42
C PHE A 222 -13.60 6.89 -9.87
#